data_AF-A0A557QXB1-F1
#
_entry.id   AF-A0A557QXB1-F1
#
_cell.length_a   1.000
_cell.length_b   1.000
_cell.length_c   1.000
_cell.angle_alpha   90.00
_cell.angle_beta   90.00
_cell.angle_gamma   90.00
#
_symmetry.space_group_name_H-M   'P 1'
#
loop_
_entity.id
_entity.type
_entity.pdbx_description
1 polymer ?
#
loop_
_entity_poly.entity_id
_entity_poly.type
_entity_poly.pdbx_seq_one_letter_code
_entity_poly.pdbx_strand_id
1 'polypeptide(L)'
;MTKNEAFERNGRIRAIKACQRDLDMDDDTYRALLRRVSLSRFGREIESCTQMPMTGLYAVLDELRRLGAHKKPAAGQHPGKPQTGRTGTADMIAKVEAQLADMKLPWAYAKAVLKRVSADKATGRAGVDRFEWATPTQLHKVIAALAYEQGKRDLAAAVRAELAEAGFAEADIPRLLPTYSGVHLDKWERNKTVMNRLRAAIRARVLAKGE
;
A
#
# COMPACT_ATOMS: atom_id res chain seq x y z
N MET A 1 7.16 -37.51 16.16
CA MET A 1 6.90 -36.27 15.39
C MET A 1 7.35 -36.51 13.95
N THR A 2 6.46 -36.37 12.99
CA THR A 2 6.79 -36.50 11.56
C THR A 2 7.59 -35.29 11.07
N LYS A 3 8.29 -35.40 9.95
CA LYS A 3 9.00 -34.26 9.35
C LYS A 3 8.07 -33.08 9.06
N ASN A 4 6.82 -33.35 8.69
CA ASN A 4 5.82 -32.32 8.41
C ASN A 4 5.39 -31.58 9.68
N GLU A 5 5.13 -32.31 10.77
CA GLU A 5 4.79 -31.71 12.07
C GLU A 5 5.92 -30.83 12.63
N ALA A 6 7.18 -31.25 12.43
CA ALA A 6 8.36 -30.47 12.83
C ALA A 6 8.44 -29.14 12.09
N PHE A 7 8.19 -29.18 10.77
CA PHE A 7 8.20 -28.00 9.91
C PHE A 7 7.11 -27.01 10.29
N GLU A 8 5.88 -27.48 10.48
CA GLU A 8 4.76 -26.66 10.92
C GLU A 8 5.02 -26.01 12.28
N ARG A 9 5.54 -26.79 13.24
CA ARG A 9 5.90 -26.31 14.58
C ARG A 9 6.90 -25.16 14.52
N ASN A 10 7.98 -25.34 13.74
CA ASN A 10 8.99 -24.32 13.57
C ASN A 10 8.43 -23.07 12.87
N GLY A 11 7.53 -23.24 11.91
CA GLY A 11 6.81 -22.14 11.28
C GLY A 11 5.99 -21.30 12.28
N ARG A 12 5.34 -21.96 13.24
CA ARG A 12 4.57 -21.28 14.30
C ARG A 12 5.46 -20.52 15.27
N ILE A 13 6.58 -21.10 15.70
CA ILE A 13 7.55 -20.41 16.57
C ILE A 13 8.10 -19.15 15.89
N ARG A 14 8.42 -19.22 14.59
CA ARG A 14 8.85 -18.06 13.79
C ARG A 14 7.77 -16.99 13.73
N ALA A 15 6.50 -17.38 13.55
CA ALA A 15 5.38 -16.44 13.54
C ALA A 15 5.21 -15.73 14.89
N ILE A 16 5.33 -16.45 16.01
CA ILE A 16 5.27 -15.86 17.36
C ILE A 16 6.36 -14.81 17.54
N LYS A 17 7.61 -15.13 17.17
CA LYS A 17 8.72 -14.16 17.25
C LYS A 17 8.55 -12.97 16.30
N ALA A 18 7.90 -13.15 15.16
CA ALA A 18 7.54 -12.03 14.29
C ALA A 18 6.49 -11.11 14.94
N CYS A 19 5.46 -11.68 15.58
CA CYS A 19 4.44 -10.93 16.32
C CYS A 19 5.03 -10.22 17.55
N GLN A 20 5.97 -10.84 18.28
CA GLN A 20 6.69 -10.19 19.38
C GLN A 20 7.37 -8.89 18.90
N ARG A 21 8.10 -8.96 17.78
CA ARG A 21 8.73 -7.78 17.17
C ARG A 21 7.74 -6.77 16.62
N ASP A 22 6.58 -7.22 16.17
CA ASP A 22 5.54 -6.33 15.64
C ASP A 22 4.90 -5.46 16.74
N LEU A 23 4.76 -6.03 17.93
CA LEU A 23 4.25 -5.36 19.12
C LEU A 23 5.32 -4.63 19.94
N ASP A 24 6.57 -4.62 19.47
CA ASP A 24 7.72 -4.04 20.18
C ASP A 24 7.86 -4.56 21.63
N MET A 25 7.56 -5.84 21.85
CA MET A 25 7.63 -6.46 23.17
C MET A 25 9.07 -6.80 23.53
N ASP A 26 9.53 -6.27 24.68
CA ASP A 26 10.75 -6.72 25.33
C ASP A 26 10.65 -8.20 25.78
N ASP A 27 11.79 -8.80 26.10
CA ASP A 27 11.84 -10.24 26.39
C ASP A 27 11.15 -10.61 27.72
N ASP A 28 11.12 -9.72 28.71
CA ASP A 28 10.46 -9.97 30.00
C ASP A 28 8.94 -9.90 29.84
N THR A 29 8.42 -8.89 29.15
CA THR A 29 7.00 -8.78 28.78
C THR A 29 6.56 -9.98 27.96
N TYR A 30 7.38 -10.41 27.00
CA TYR A 30 7.11 -11.58 26.19
C TYR A 30 7.06 -12.87 27.03
N ARG A 31 8.05 -13.11 27.91
CA ARG A 31 8.06 -14.28 28.80
C ARG A 31 6.88 -14.27 29.77
N ALA A 32 6.50 -13.10 30.29
CA ALA A 32 5.31 -12.96 31.13
C ALA A 32 4.02 -13.33 30.39
N LEU A 33 3.90 -12.94 29.11
CA LEU A 33 2.79 -13.37 28.25
C LEU A 33 2.79 -14.90 28.08
N LEU A 34 3.94 -15.51 27.82
CA LEU A 34 4.05 -16.96 27.69
C LEU A 34 3.63 -17.70 28.97
N ARG A 35 4.09 -17.26 30.14
CA ARG A 35 3.66 -17.80 31.45
C ARG A 35 2.15 -17.68 31.63
N ARG A 36 1.58 -16.49 31.41
CA ARG A 36 0.15 -16.24 31.58
C ARG A 36 -0.71 -17.14 30.67
N VAL A 37 -0.36 -17.23 29.40
CA VAL A 37 -1.10 -18.06 28.43
C VAL A 37 -0.95 -19.54 28.76
N SER A 38 0.26 -20.01 29.09
CA SER A 38 0.48 -21.42 29.42
C SER A 38 -0.19 -21.84 30.72
N LEU A 39 -0.16 -21.00 31.75
CA LEU A 39 -0.86 -21.23 33.01
C LEU A 39 -2.37 -21.36 32.78
N SER A 40 -2.96 -20.44 32.02
CA SER A 40 -4.40 -20.47 31.70
C SER A 40 -4.81 -21.68 30.87
N ARG A 41 -3.94 -22.19 29.99
CA ARG A 41 -4.29 -23.27 29.05
C ARG A 41 -3.91 -24.66 29.53
N PHE A 42 -2.86 -24.79 30.32
CA PHE A 42 -2.25 -26.08 30.69
C PHE A 42 -2.00 -26.22 32.19
N GLY A 43 -2.32 -25.22 33.01
CA GLY A 43 -2.10 -25.27 34.46
C GLY A 43 -0.63 -25.26 34.88
N ARG A 44 0.30 -24.92 33.96
CA ARG A 44 1.74 -24.84 34.22
C ARG A 44 2.33 -23.65 33.50
N GLU A 45 3.29 -23.01 34.14
CA GLU A 45 4.04 -21.91 33.54
C GLU A 45 5.10 -22.46 32.58
N ILE A 46 5.16 -21.87 31.38
CA ILE A 46 6.14 -22.19 30.35
C ILE A 46 6.67 -20.87 29.81
N GLU A 47 7.99 -20.66 29.93
CA GLU A 47 8.66 -19.44 29.51
C GLU A 47 9.25 -19.52 28.09
N SER A 48 9.20 -20.69 27.46
CA SER A 48 9.73 -20.91 26.12
C SER A 48 8.75 -21.60 25.19
N CYS A 49 8.55 -21.03 24.00
CA CYS A 49 7.77 -21.66 22.94
C CYS A 49 8.33 -23.01 22.49
N THR A 50 9.64 -23.25 22.65
CA THR A 50 10.24 -24.56 22.28
C THR A 50 9.75 -25.69 23.19
N GLN A 51 9.30 -25.36 24.40
CA GLN A 51 8.78 -26.29 25.39
C GLN A 51 7.24 -26.41 25.37
N MET A 52 6.55 -25.58 24.59
CA MET A 52 5.08 -25.61 24.51
C MET A 52 4.58 -26.68 23.54
N PRO A 53 3.45 -27.37 23.79
CA PRO A 53 2.80 -28.20 22.79
C PRO A 53 2.27 -27.34 21.63
N MET A 54 1.93 -27.97 20.50
CA MET A 54 1.42 -27.25 19.32
C MET A 54 0.17 -26.41 19.63
N THR A 55 -0.75 -26.94 20.44
CA THR A 55 -1.94 -26.22 20.93
C THR A 55 -1.57 -24.97 21.73
N GLY A 56 -0.45 -24.99 22.45
CA GLY A 56 0.08 -23.83 23.17
C GLY A 56 0.61 -22.76 22.25
N LEU A 57 1.29 -23.15 21.16
CA LEU A 57 1.74 -22.21 20.13
C LEU A 57 0.56 -21.50 19.45
N TYR A 58 -0.56 -22.20 19.22
CA TYR A 58 -1.79 -21.58 18.72
C TYR A 58 -2.37 -20.57 19.71
N ALA A 59 -2.49 -20.94 20.99
CA ALA A 59 -3.03 -20.04 22.01
C ALA A 59 -2.20 -18.77 22.18
N VAL A 60 -0.86 -18.87 22.10
CA VAL A 60 0.03 -17.71 22.15
C VAL A 60 -0.15 -16.82 20.92
N LEU A 61 -0.25 -17.40 19.72
CA LEU A 61 -0.51 -16.61 18.50
C LEU A 61 -1.84 -15.88 18.55
N ASP A 62 -2.90 -16.51 19.07
CA ASP A 62 -4.21 -15.88 19.19
C ASP A 62 -4.19 -14.75 20.21
N GLU A 63 -3.49 -14.92 21.33
CA GLU A 63 -3.30 -13.84 22.31
C GLU A 63 -2.50 -12.67 21.72
N LEU A 64 -1.42 -12.93 20.99
CA LEU A 64 -0.63 -11.88 20.32
C LEU A 64 -1.48 -11.12 19.28
N ARG A 65 -2.33 -11.82 18.52
CA ARG A 65 -3.29 -11.18 17.60
C ARG A 65 -4.32 -10.34 18.35
N ARG A 66 -4.83 -10.84 19.48
CA ARG A 66 -5.76 -10.09 20.36
C ARG A 66 -5.13 -8.79 20.86
N LEU A 67 -3.82 -8.80 21.11
CA LEU A 67 -3.03 -7.63 21.51
C LEU A 67 -2.65 -6.70 20.35
N GLY A 68 -3.07 -7.01 19.12
CA GLY A 68 -2.87 -6.15 17.96
C GLY A 68 -1.76 -6.58 17.00
N ALA A 69 -1.13 -7.75 17.18
CA ALA A 69 -0.11 -8.21 16.25
C ALA A 69 -0.71 -8.45 14.87
N HIS A 70 -0.17 -7.77 13.86
CA HIS A 70 -0.58 -7.89 12.48
C HIS A 70 0.25 -8.95 11.76
N LYS A 71 -0.38 -9.70 10.84
CA LYS A 71 0.35 -10.55 9.91
C LYS A 71 1.07 -9.66 8.90
N LYS A 72 2.31 -9.25 9.19
CA LYS A 72 3.17 -8.63 8.19
C LYS A 72 3.31 -9.60 7.00
N PRO A 73 3.08 -9.14 5.75
CA PRO A 73 3.36 -9.98 4.60
C PRO A 73 4.84 -10.38 4.62
N ALA A 74 5.14 -11.59 4.14
CA ALA A 74 6.52 -12.05 4.09
C ALA A 74 7.36 -11.05 3.27
N ALA A 75 8.60 -10.78 3.68
CA ALA A 75 9.50 -9.93 2.92
C ALA A 75 9.60 -10.45 1.47
N GLY A 76 9.36 -9.56 0.49
CA GLY A 76 9.31 -9.90 -0.93
C GLY A 76 7.94 -10.36 -1.46
N GLN A 77 6.94 -10.59 -0.60
CA GLN A 77 5.56 -10.78 -1.03
C GLN A 77 4.83 -9.44 -1.04
N HIS A 78 4.59 -8.89 -2.24
CA HIS A 78 3.65 -7.80 -2.41
C HIS A 78 2.22 -8.38 -2.37
N PRO A 79 1.41 -8.10 -1.34
CA PRO A 79 0.08 -8.69 -1.23
C PRO A 79 -0.76 -8.37 -2.47
N GLY A 80 -1.15 -9.40 -3.22
CA GLY A 80 -1.96 -9.27 -4.43
C GLY A 80 -1.20 -9.06 -5.74
N LYS A 81 0.15 -9.18 -5.74
CA LYS A 81 0.91 -9.32 -6.99
C LYS A 81 0.54 -10.65 -7.67
N PRO A 82 0.22 -10.65 -8.97
CA PRO A 82 -0.03 -11.88 -9.71
C PRO A 82 1.24 -12.73 -9.75
N GLN A 83 1.10 -14.02 -9.44
CA GLN A 83 2.24 -14.96 -9.46
C GLN A 83 2.65 -15.31 -10.90
N THR A 84 1.69 -15.32 -11.83
CA THR A 84 1.90 -15.67 -13.24
C THR A 84 0.95 -14.85 -14.12
N GLY A 85 1.46 -14.15 -15.12
CA GLY A 85 0.63 -13.52 -16.16
C GLY A 85 0.25 -14.47 -17.28
N ARG A 86 -0.68 -14.07 -18.15
CA ARG A 86 -0.86 -14.74 -19.46
C ARG A 86 0.47 -14.73 -20.23
N THR A 87 0.75 -15.75 -21.05
CA THR A 87 1.96 -15.81 -21.87
C THR A 87 2.18 -14.51 -22.64
N GLY A 88 3.41 -13.96 -22.55
CA GLY A 88 3.78 -12.69 -23.20
C GLY A 88 3.36 -11.41 -22.46
N THR A 89 2.84 -11.51 -21.22
CA THR A 89 2.43 -10.31 -20.43
C THR A 89 3.37 -9.97 -19.27
N ALA A 90 4.46 -10.73 -19.09
CA ALA A 90 5.38 -10.56 -17.96
C ALA A 90 5.96 -9.13 -17.89
N ASP A 91 6.43 -8.58 -19.01
CA ASP A 91 7.00 -7.23 -19.08
C ASP A 91 5.98 -6.14 -18.73
N MET A 92 4.70 -6.35 -19.09
CA MET A 92 3.62 -5.43 -18.76
C MET A 92 3.33 -5.44 -17.25
N ILE A 93 3.32 -6.62 -16.63
CA ILE A 93 3.14 -6.78 -15.19
C ILE A 93 4.31 -6.12 -14.45
N ALA A 94 5.54 -6.31 -14.92
CA ALA A 94 6.73 -5.66 -14.35
C ALA A 94 6.64 -4.13 -14.46
N LYS A 95 6.15 -3.60 -15.60
CA LYS A 95 5.93 -2.16 -15.76
C LYS A 95 4.86 -1.61 -14.80
N VAL A 96 3.76 -2.34 -14.59
CA VAL A 96 2.76 -1.99 -13.58
C VAL A 96 3.37 -1.98 -12.18
N GLU A 97 4.21 -2.96 -11.85
CA GLU A 97 4.90 -3.02 -10.57
C GLU A 97 5.80 -1.81 -10.33
N ALA A 98 6.60 -1.44 -11.33
CA ALA A 98 7.47 -0.26 -11.26
C ALA A 98 6.66 1.02 -11.00
N GLN A 99 5.58 1.25 -11.76
CA GLN A 99 4.71 2.41 -11.56
C GLN A 99 4.07 2.43 -10.16
N LEU A 100 3.68 1.28 -9.63
CA LEU A 100 3.15 1.19 -8.28
C LEU A 100 4.22 1.49 -7.22
N ALA A 101 5.44 1.00 -7.40
CA ALA A 101 6.55 1.26 -6.50
C ALA A 101 6.89 2.76 -6.46
N ASP A 102 6.98 3.41 -7.62
CA ASP A 102 7.26 4.85 -7.74
C ASP A 102 6.19 5.70 -7.03
N MET A 103 4.90 5.33 -7.17
CA MET A 103 3.81 6.01 -6.46
C MET A 103 3.61 5.55 -5.00
N LYS A 104 4.37 4.54 -4.54
CA LYS A 104 4.18 3.87 -3.24
C LYS A 104 2.76 3.34 -3.04
N LEU A 105 2.17 2.75 -4.09
CA LEU A 105 0.80 2.24 -4.09
C LEU A 105 0.75 0.70 -4.00
N PRO A 106 -0.25 0.13 -3.31
CA PRO A 106 -0.43 -1.31 -3.25
C PRO A 106 -1.01 -1.87 -4.55
N TRP A 107 -0.76 -3.17 -4.83
CA TRP A 107 -1.36 -3.90 -5.96
C TRP A 107 -2.90 -3.87 -5.96
N ALA A 108 -3.53 -3.73 -4.79
CA ALA A 108 -4.98 -3.53 -4.69
C ALA A 108 -5.47 -2.32 -5.50
N TYR A 109 -4.67 -1.25 -5.58
CA TYR A 109 -4.96 -0.09 -6.40
C TYR A 109 -4.97 -0.45 -7.89
N ALA A 110 -3.95 -1.16 -8.36
CA ALA A 110 -3.87 -1.60 -9.76
C ALA A 110 -5.01 -2.57 -10.11
N LYS A 111 -5.46 -3.43 -9.19
CA LYS A 111 -6.64 -4.28 -9.41
C LYS A 111 -7.92 -3.46 -9.60
N ALA A 112 -8.10 -2.40 -8.81
CA ALA A 112 -9.24 -1.50 -8.98
C ALA A 112 -9.19 -0.76 -10.33
N VAL A 113 -7.98 -0.36 -10.76
CA VAL A 113 -7.77 0.23 -12.10
C VAL A 113 -8.10 -0.78 -13.19
N LEU A 114 -7.59 -2.02 -13.11
CA LEU A 114 -7.89 -3.09 -14.06
C LEU A 114 -9.39 -3.30 -14.20
N LYS A 115 -10.12 -3.44 -13.09
CA LYS A 115 -11.57 -3.60 -13.10
C LYS A 115 -12.29 -2.44 -13.80
N ARG A 116 -11.80 -1.21 -13.64
CA ARG A 116 -12.40 -0.03 -14.27
C ARG A 116 -12.13 0.02 -15.79
N VAL A 117 -10.89 -0.22 -16.21
CA VAL A 117 -10.48 -0.04 -17.63
C VAL A 117 -10.84 -1.23 -18.53
N SER A 118 -11.10 -2.40 -17.92
CA SER A 118 -11.52 -3.61 -18.63
C SER A 118 -13.04 -3.80 -18.67
N ALA A 119 -13.80 -3.04 -17.88
CA ALA A 119 -15.25 -3.04 -17.97
C ALA A 119 -15.70 -2.46 -19.32
N ASP A 120 -16.71 -3.08 -19.91
CA ASP A 120 -17.36 -2.58 -21.12
C ASP A 120 -18.78 -2.17 -20.78
N LYS A 121 -19.00 -0.85 -20.74
CA LYS A 121 -20.29 -0.28 -20.39
C LYS A 121 -21.31 -0.40 -21.53
N ALA A 122 -20.86 -0.50 -22.78
CA ALA A 122 -21.76 -0.60 -23.92
C ALA A 122 -22.41 -1.99 -23.97
N THR A 123 -21.64 -3.03 -23.65
CA THR A 123 -22.13 -4.43 -23.61
C THR A 123 -22.57 -4.89 -22.22
N GLY A 124 -22.40 -4.05 -21.19
CA GLY A 124 -22.71 -4.40 -19.79
C GLY A 124 -21.72 -5.39 -19.17
N ARG A 125 -20.61 -5.69 -19.83
CA ARG A 125 -19.62 -6.66 -19.35
C ARG A 125 -18.86 -6.11 -18.14
N ALA A 126 -18.88 -6.89 -17.06
CA ALA A 126 -18.11 -6.60 -15.87
C ALA A 126 -16.59 -6.59 -16.15
N GLY A 127 -15.88 -5.72 -15.44
CA GLY A 127 -14.42 -5.65 -15.52
C GLY A 127 -13.73 -6.85 -14.90
N VAL A 128 -12.55 -7.16 -15.41
CA VAL A 128 -11.65 -8.20 -14.94
C VAL A 128 -11.10 -7.83 -13.56
N ASP A 129 -11.12 -8.78 -12.64
CA ASP A 129 -10.71 -8.63 -11.24
C ASP A 129 -9.32 -9.23 -10.93
N ARG A 130 -8.77 -10.03 -11.84
CA ARG A 130 -7.47 -10.70 -11.71
C ARG A 130 -6.53 -10.39 -12.88
N PHE A 131 -5.28 -10.06 -12.57
CA PHE A 131 -4.27 -9.73 -13.59
C PHE A 131 -3.91 -10.93 -14.46
N GLU A 132 -4.02 -12.13 -13.91
CA GLU A 132 -3.78 -13.41 -14.59
C GLU A 132 -4.77 -13.65 -15.73
N TRP A 133 -5.95 -13.02 -15.67
CA TRP A 133 -7.00 -13.12 -16.69
C TRP A 133 -6.97 -11.96 -17.69
N ALA A 134 -6.20 -10.92 -17.40
CA ALA A 134 -6.13 -9.73 -18.23
C ALA A 134 -5.49 -10.03 -19.58
N THR A 135 -6.06 -9.45 -20.64
CA THR A 135 -5.45 -9.50 -21.97
C THR A 135 -4.34 -8.45 -22.09
N PRO A 136 -3.39 -8.58 -23.03
CA PRO A 136 -2.36 -7.56 -23.26
C PRO A 136 -2.94 -6.16 -23.50
N THR A 137 -4.04 -6.05 -24.24
CA THR A 137 -4.75 -4.79 -24.46
C THR A 137 -5.29 -4.19 -23.16
N GLN A 138 -5.85 -5.00 -22.26
CA GLN A 138 -6.33 -4.53 -20.97
C GLN A 138 -5.16 -4.08 -20.07
N LEU A 139 -4.04 -4.80 -20.08
CA LEU A 139 -2.83 -4.40 -19.35
C LEU A 139 -2.21 -3.11 -19.89
N HIS A 140 -2.20 -2.90 -21.20
CA HIS A 140 -1.81 -1.61 -21.79
C HIS A 140 -2.68 -0.46 -21.27
N LYS A 141 -4.00 -0.66 -21.17
CA LYS A 141 -4.90 0.36 -20.58
C LYS A 141 -4.58 0.62 -19.11
N VAL A 142 -4.22 -0.41 -18.34
CA VAL A 142 -3.79 -0.23 -16.94
C VAL A 142 -2.50 0.59 -16.88
N ILE A 143 -1.48 0.25 -17.66
CA ILE A 143 -0.21 0.98 -17.72
C ILE A 143 -0.44 2.45 -18.07
N ALA A 144 -1.27 2.73 -19.08
CA ALA A 144 -1.61 4.09 -19.49
C ALA A 144 -2.34 4.87 -18.39
N ALA A 145 -3.31 4.24 -17.72
CA ALA A 145 -4.04 4.84 -16.61
C ALA A 145 -3.11 5.16 -15.41
N LEU A 146 -2.19 4.25 -15.07
CA LEU A 146 -1.19 4.47 -14.02
C LEU A 146 -0.19 5.56 -14.41
N ALA A 147 0.27 5.60 -15.67
CA ALA A 147 1.15 6.67 -16.16
C ALA A 147 0.47 8.04 -16.07
N TYR A 148 -0.82 8.11 -16.39
CA TYR A 148 -1.59 9.34 -16.28
C TYR A 148 -1.73 9.80 -14.82
N GLU A 149 -1.98 8.87 -13.89
CA GLU A 149 -2.05 9.14 -12.45
C GLU A 149 -0.69 9.56 -11.88
N GLN A 150 0.40 8.90 -12.26
CA GLN A 150 1.77 9.26 -11.90
C GLN A 150 2.06 10.71 -12.30
N GLY A 151 1.92 11.06 -13.58
CA GLY A 151 2.21 12.42 -14.05
C GLY A 151 1.30 13.49 -13.44
N LYS A 152 0.13 13.11 -12.90
CA LYS A 152 -0.72 14.03 -12.13
C LYS A 152 -0.15 14.28 -10.74
N ARG A 153 0.35 13.24 -10.06
CA ARG A 153 1.01 13.34 -8.76
C ARG A 153 2.31 14.12 -8.85
N ASP A 154 3.10 13.86 -9.88
CA ASP A 154 4.36 14.56 -10.11
C ASP A 154 4.12 16.06 -10.35
N LEU A 155 3.08 16.40 -11.12
CA LEU A 155 2.69 17.79 -11.34
C LEU A 155 2.22 18.46 -10.04
N ALA A 156 1.44 17.77 -9.21
CA ALA A 156 1.01 18.29 -7.91
C ALA A 156 2.21 18.53 -6.98
N ALA A 157 3.17 17.61 -6.95
CA ALA A 157 4.41 17.75 -6.19
C ALA A 157 5.25 18.95 -6.70
N ALA A 158 5.36 19.13 -8.02
CA ALA A 158 6.05 20.26 -8.60
C ALA A 158 5.39 21.61 -8.24
N VAL A 159 4.05 21.69 -8.29
CA VAL A 159 3.32 22.90 -7.88
C VAL A 159 3.57 23.21 -6.41
N ARG A 160 3.56 22.21 -5.52
CA ARG A 160 3.89 22.41 -4.10
C ARG A 160 5.29 22.96 -3.89
N ALA A 161 6.27 22.40 -4.59
CA ALA A 161 7.65 22.88 -4.52
C ALA A 161 7.75 24.33 -5.00
N GLU A 162 7.12 24.66 -6.14
CA GLU A 162 7.10 26.03 -6.68
C GLU A 162 6.36 27.02 -5.75
N LEU A 163 5.26 26.61 -5.11
CA LEU A 163 4.57 27.43 -4.09
C LEU A 163 5.49 27.73 -2.91
N ALA A 164 6.14 26.70 -2.36
CA ALA A 164 7.03 26.82 -1.21
C ALA A 164 8.23 27.74 -1.52
N GLU A 165 8.86 27.58 -2.69
CA GLU A 165 9.97 28.42 -3.14
C GLU A 165 9.55 29.89 -3.33
N ALA A 166 8.34 30.12 -3.85
CA ALA A 166 7.79 31.46 -4.02
C ALA A 166 7.25 32.09 -2.71
N GLY A 167 7.29 31.35 -1.60
CA GLY A 167 6.83 31.78 -0.28
C GLY A 167 5.31 31.82 -0.12
N PHE A 168 4.57 31.01 -0.88
CA PHE A 168 3.12 30.87 -0.77
C PHE A 168 2.73 29.57 -0.07
N ALA A 169 1.70 29.63 0.77
CA ALA A 169 1.07 28.44 1.34
C ALA A 169 -0.01 27.90 0.40
N GLU A 170 -0.40 26.62 0.55
CA GLU A 170 -1.54 26.07 -0.20
C GLU A 170 -2.85 26.85 0.08
N ALA A 171 -2.98 27.46 1.26
CA ALA A 171 -4.11 28.32 1.61
C ALA A 171 -4.20 29.58 0.74
N ASP A 172 -3.11 29.99 0.09
CA ASP A 172 -3.07 31.16 -0.81
C ASP A 172 -3.54 30.83 -2.23
N ILE A 173 -3.82 29.55 -2.55
CA ILE A 173 -4.25 29.12 -3.89
C ILE A 173 -5.45 29.92 -4.44
N PRO A 174 -6.53 30.19 -3.67
CA PRO A 174 -7.64 31.01 -4.14
C PRO A 174 -7.21 32.44 -4.51
N ARG A 175 -6.21 33.00 -3.80
CA ARG A 175 -5.66 34.33 -4.09
C ARG A 175 -4.80 34.33 -5.36
N LEU A 176 -4.11 33.24 -5.65
CA LEU A 176 -3.31 33.07 -6.86
C LEU A 176 -4.18 32.87 -8.11
N LEU A 177 -5.39 32.31 -7.95
CA LEU A 177 -6.35 32.09 -9.03
C LEU A 177 -7.74 32.70 -8.72
N PRO A 178 -7.85 34.03 -8.61
CA PRO A 178 -9.08 34.69 -8.17
C PRO A 178 -10.24 34.53 -9.17
N THR A 179 -9.94 34.32 -10.46
CA THR A 179 -10.94 34.10 -11.52
C THR A 179 -11.47 32.65 -11.59
N TYR A 180 -10.98 31.76 -10.70
CA TYR A 180 -11.32 30.33 -10.67
C TYR A 180 -12.22 29.95 -9.49
N SER A 181 -13.14 30.83 -9.11
CA SER A 181 -14.05 30.63 -7.97
C SER A 181 -15.09 29.50 -8.17
N GLY A 182 -15.25 28.96 -9.37
CA GLY A 182 -16.23 27.90 -9.69
C GLY A 182 -15.67 26.48 -9.80
N VAL A 183 -14.35 26.30 -9.65
CA VAL A 183 -13.73 24.96 -9.63
C VAL A 183 -13.40 24.62 -8.18
N HIS A 184 -13.54 23.33 -7.81
CA HIS A 184 -13.07 22.80 -6.53
C HIS A 184 -11.54 23.00 -6.37
N LEU A 185 -11.14 24.21 -5.99
CA LEU A 185 -9.74 24.57 -5.69
C LEU A 185 -9.24 23.80 -4.46
N ASP A 186 -10.15 23.32 -3.61
CA ASP A 186 -9.88 22.34 -2.55
C ASP A 186 -9.35 21.00 -3.09
N LYS A 187 -9.60 20.69 -4.36
CA LYS A 187 -9.15 19.45 -5.04
C LYS A 187 -8.22 19.74 -6.22
N TRP A 188 -7.48 20.85 -6.16
CA TRP A 188 -6.59 21.30 -7.23
C TRP A 188 -5.61 20.20 -7.71
N GLU A 189 -5.11 19.37 -6.79
CA GLU A 189 -4.19 18.25 -7.07
C GLU A 189 -4.78 17.18 -8.01
N ARG A 190 -6.11 17.14 -8.15
CA ARG A 190 -6.78 16.18 -9.03
C ARG A 190 -7.04 16.75 -10.42
N ASN A 191 -6.77 18.04 -10.66
CA ASN A 191 -7.06 18.74 -11.90
C ASN A 191 -5.79 19.33 -12.54
N LYS A 192 -5.31 18.71 -13.62
CA LYS A 192 -4.11 19.16 -14.36
C LYS A 192 -4.22 20.58 -14.90
N THR A 193 -5.41 21.01 -15.30
CA THR A 193 -5.63 22.38 -15.80
C THR A 193 -5.43 23.40 -14.68
N VAL A 194 -5.97 23.15 -13.50
CA VAL A 194 -5.77 24.01 -12.32
C VAL A 194 -4.30 24.05 -11.95
N MET A 195 -3.63 22.89 -11.87
CA MET A 195 -2.19 22.82 -11.58
C MET A 195 -1.33 23.62 -12.55
N ASN A 196 -1.54 23.46 -13.87
CA ASN A 196 -0.77 24.21 -14.87
C ASN A 196 -0.99 25.72 -14.75
N ARG A 197 -2.21 26.15 -14.42
CA ARG A 197 -2.49 27.57 -14.16
C ARG A 197 -1.85 28.08 -12.89
N LEU A 198 -1.82 27.28 -11.82
CA LEU A 198 -1.09 27.63 -10.59
C LEU A 198 0.38 27.88 -10.88
N ARG A 199 1.05 27.00 -11.62
CA ARG A 199 2.45 27.20 -12.02
C ARG A 199 2.65 28.49 -12.80
N ALA A 200 1.76 28.78 -13.76
CA ALA A 200 1.81 30.03 -14.53
C ALA A 200 1.64 31.27 -13.63
N ALA A 201 0.68 31.23 -12.70
CA ALA A 201 0.42 32.32 -11.75
C ALA A 201 1.60 32.55 -10.78
N ILE A 202 2.18 31.47 -10.25
CA ILE A 202 3.35 31.52 -9.37
C ILE A 202 4.53 32.18 -10.11
N ARG A 203 4.83 31.72 -11.32
CA ARG A 203 5.92 32.27 -12.15
C ARG A 203 5.72 33.77 -12.43
N ALA A 204 4.52 34.18 -12.83
CA ALA A 204 4.22 35.59 -13.08
C ALA A 204 4.46 36.46 -11.83
N ARG A 205 4.14 35.94 -10.63
CA ARG A 205 4.30 36.68 -9.38
C ARG A 205 5.75 36.73 -8.88
N VAL A 206 6.54 35.68 -9.14
CA VAL A 206 7.98 35.67 -8.85
C VAL A 206 8.69 36.69 -9.73
N LEU A 207 8.38 36.74 -11.03
CA LEU A 207 8.95 37.74 -11.95
C LEU A 207 8.63 39.17 -11.49
N ALA A 208 7.38 39.44 -11.13
CA ALA A 208 6.96 40.76 -10.64
C ALA A 208 7.49 41.16 -9.25
N LYS A 209 8.18 40.26 -8.52
CA LYS A 209 8.88 40.57 -7.26
C LYS A 209 10.38 40.84 -7.46
N GLY A 210 10.92 40.47 -8.63
CA GLY A 210 12.33 40.64 -8.98
C GLY A 210 12.65 41.92 -9.76
N GLU A 211 11.62 42.68 -10.14
CA GLU A 211 11.69 44.05 -10.67
C GLU A 211 11.48 45.08 -9.55
#